data_AF-A0A8X6IG14-F1
#
_entry.id   AF-A0A8X6IG14-F1
#
_cell.length_a   1.000
_cell.length_b   1.000
_cell.length_c   1.000
_cell.angle_alpha   90.00
_cell.angle_beta   90.00
_cell.angle_gamma   90.00
#
_symmetry.space_group_name_H-M   'P 1'
#
loop_
_entity.id
_entity.type
_entity.pdbx_description
1 polymer ?
#
loop_
_entity_poly.entity_id
_entity_poly.type
_entity_poly.pdbx_seq_one_letter_code
_entity_poly.pdbx_strand_id
1 'polypeptide(L)'
;MFCKFRQLQTILKPRISKSISYAKASNDSTRVLVNVIEDEKTRTANVVMQRPPVNSLNLELLEQITAAIKDLEQKKFRGMILSSNSPTVFSAGLDITEMYNPKEERIRAFWKALQQMWKTLYLTPLVTIAAINGHAPAGGCLMSLSCDHNIMVKSRASIGLNETVLGIVAPKW
;
A
#
# COMPACT_ATOMS: atom_id res chain seq x y z
N MET A 1 -25.41 10.48 10.10
CA MET A 1 -24.29 9.53 9.91
C MET A 1 -22.98 10.30 9.61
N PHE A 2 -22.56 11.21 10.51
CA PHE A 2 -21.40 12.12 10.32
C PHE A 2 -20.23 11.84 11.29
N CYS A 3 -20.36 10.84 12.17
CA CYS A 3 -19.50 10.72 13.35
C CYS A 3 -18.23 9.85 13.16
N LYS A 4 -18.17 8.97 12.16
CA LYS A 4 -17.09 7.96 12.08
C LYS A 4 -15.79 8.45 11.40
N PHE A 5 -15.82 9.42 10.50
CA PHE A 5 -14.62 9.84 9.77
C PHE A 5 -13.70 10.79 10.58
N ARG A 6 -14.28 11.67 11.41
CA ARG A 6 -13.50 12.51 12.36
C ARG A 6 -12.79 11.67 13.42
N GLN A 7 -13.37 10.54 13.83
CA GLN A 7 -12.72 9.62 14.76
C GLN A 7 -11.48 8.97 14.15
N LEU A 8 -11.49 8.59 12.86
CA LEU A 8 -10.30 8.06 12.19
C LEU A 8 -9.15 9.07 12.09
N GLN A 9 -9.41 10.32 11.75
CA GLN A 9 -8.37 11.36 11.79
C GLN A 9 -7.83 11.61 13.22
N THR A 10 -8.63 11.32 14.24
CA THR A 10 -8.21 11.42 15.65
C THR A 10 -7.40 10.20 16.09
N ILE A 11 -7.71 9.00 15.55
CA ILE A 11 -6.92 7.76 15.71
C ILE A 11 -5.57 7.87 14.97
N LEU A 12 -5.54 8.55 13.83
CA LEU A 12 -4.34 8.77 13.02
C LEU A 12 -3.44 9.91 13.55
N LYS A 13 -3.83 10.62 14.61
CA LYS A 13 -2.90 11.54 15.31
C LYS A 13 -1.94 10.70 16.16
N PRO A 14 -0.62 10.84 16.01
CA PRO A 14 0.35 9.99 16.68
C PRO A 14 0.26 10.22 18.21
N ARG A 15 -0.38 9.28 18.91
CA ARG A 15 -0.36 9.17 20.37
C ARG A 15 0.87 8.34 20.74
N ILE A 16 2.05 8.97 20.74
CA ILE A 16 3.35 8.36 21.09
C ILE A 16 3.55 7.02 20.37
N SER A 17 3.80 7.09 19.06
CA SER A 17 4.05 5.95 18.18
C SER A 17 5.51 5.87 17.79
N LYS A 18 6.09 4.67 17.73
CA LYS A 18 7.38 4.47 17.05
C LYS A 18 7.16 4.52 15.55
N SER A 19 7.96 5.31 14.84
CA SER A 19 7.97 5.34 13.38
C SER A 19 9.14 4.51 12.86
N ILE A 20 8.86 3.52 12.03
CA ILE A 20 9.86 2.67 11.38
C ILE A 20 9.78 2.91 9.88
N SER A 21 10.92 3.24 9.29
CA SER A 21 11.07 3.44 7.85
C SER A 21 11.64 2.17 7.22
N TYR A 22 11.00 1.67 6.16
CA TYR A 22 11.47 0.49 5.44
C TYR A 22 12.34 0.94 4.27
N ALA A 23 13.59 0.49 4.24
CA ALA A 23 14.51 0.62 3.12
C ALA A 23 15.06 -0.77 2.80
N LYS A 24 15.36 -1.03 1.52
CA LYS A 24 15.99 -2.29 1.11
C LYS A 24 17.41 -2.34 1.66
N ALA A 25 17.82 -3.50 2.18
CA ALA A 25 19.23 -3.80 2.45
C ALA A 25 19.94 -4.11 1.13
N SER A 26 20.28 -3.07 0.37
CA SER A 26 21.21 -3.16 -0.76
C SER A 26 21.90 -1.81 -0.95
N ASN A 27 23.19 -1.86 -1.29
CA ASN A 27 24.23 -0.84 -1.15
C ASN A 27 24.07 0.48 -1.97
N ASP A 28 22.85 0.90 -2.29
CA ASP A 28 22.57 2.14 -3.01
C ASP A 28 21.45 2.91 -2.32
N SER A 29 21.79 4.02 -1.65
CA SER A 29 20.95 5.16 -1.21
C SER A 29 19.43 4.95 -1.30
N THR A 30 18.87 3.93 -0.62
CA THR A 30 17.54 3.45 -0.96
C THR A 30 16.49 4.38 -0.36
N ARG A 31 15.73 5.06 -1.24
CA ARG A 31 14.64 5.94 -0.81
C ARG A 31 13.60 5.13 -0.01
N VAL A 32 13.21 5.66 1.14
CA VAL A 32 12.13 5.12 1.98
C VAL A 32 10.80 5.48 1.35
N LEU A 33 10.11 4.49 0.80
CA LEU A 33 8.82 4.64 0.11
C LEU A 33 7.64 4.21 1.00
N VAL A 34 7.91 3.50 2.09
CA VAL A 34 6.92 3.08 3.09
C VAL A 34 7.37 3.49 4.50
N ASN A 35 6.49 4.22 5.19
CA ASN A 35 6.65 4.54 6.60
C ASN A 35 5.61 3.77 7.42
N VAL A 36 6.02 3.16 8.53
CA VAL A 36 5.13 2.42 9.42
C VAL A 36 5.08 3.10 10.78
N ILE A 37 3.87 3.44 11.19
CA ILE A 37 3.59 4.09 12.47
C ILE A 37 2.95 3.05 13.37
N GLU A 38 3.68 2.57 14.36
CA GLU A 38 3.25 1.49 15.26
C GLU A 38 2.62 2.05 16.54
N ASP A 39 1.45 1.53 16.90
CA ASP A 39 0.84 1.68 18.22
C ASP A 39 0.90 0.35 18.98
N GLU A 40 1.90 0.23 19.85
CA GLU A 40 2.16 -0.96 20.66
C GLU A 40 1.06 -1.26 21.68
N LYS A 41 0.32 -0.24 22.14
CA LYS A 41 -0.74 -0.44 23.15
C LYS A 41 -1.95 -1.13 22.54
N THR A 42 -2.35 -0.70 21.36
CA THR A 42 -3.46 -1.31 20.63
C THR A 42 -3.02 -2.49 19.76
N ARG A 43 -1.71 -2.65 19.56
CA ARG A 43 -1.10 -3.63 18.65
C ARG A 43 -1.62 -3.44 17.24
N THR A 44 -1.67 -2.19 16.79
CA THR A 44 -2.07 -1.81 15.43
C THR A 44 -1.01 -0.92 14.80
N ALA A 45 -0.93 -0.92 13.47
CA ALA A 45 0.03 -0.09 12.75
C ALA A 45 -0.62 0.63 11.57
N ASN A 46 -0.09 1.80 11.21
CA ASN A 46 -0.43 2.48 9.97
C ASN A 46 0.75 2.37 9.00
N VAL A 47 0.56 1.62 7.92
CA VAL A 47 1.51 1.45 6.82
C VAL A 47 1.19 2.51 5.77
N VAL A 48 2.07 3.51 5.65
CA VAL A 48 1.87 4.71 4.85
C VAL A 48 2.74 4.66 3.59
N MET A 49 2.11 4.63 2.42
CA MET A 49 2.78 4.78 1.13
C MET A 49 3.13 6.25 0.88
N GLN A 50 4.38 6.53 0.50
CA GLN A 50 4.89 7.88 0.33
C GLN A 50 5.81 8.03 -0.89
N ARG A 51 5.46 7.38 -2.00
CA ARG A 51 6.17 7.51 -3.28
C ARG A 51 5.54 8.62 -4.14
N PRO A 52 6.12 9.83 -4.20
CA PRO A 52 5.58 10.88 -5.05
C PRO A 52 5.73 10.53 -6.54
N PRO A 53 4.87 11.10 -7.42
CA PRO A 53 3.76 12.00 -7.07
C PRO A 53 2.46 11.27 -6.68
N VAL A 54 2.30 10.00 -7.05
CA VAL A 54 0.98 9.32 -7.06
C VAL A 54 1.00 7.87 -6.54
N ASN A 55 2.06 7.47 -5.83
CA ASN A 55 2.25 6.11 -5.33
C ASN A 55 2.09 5.03 -6.41
N SER A 56 2.66 5.23 -7.62
CA SER A 56 2.68 4.14 -8.61
C SER A 56 3.54 2.98 -8.08
N LEU A 57 3.09 1.75 -8.29
CA LEU A 57 3.69 0.55 -7.76
C LEU A 57 4.89 0.15 -8.62
N ASN A 58 6.08 0.57 -8.18
CA ASN A 58 7.37 0.12 -8.72
C ASN A 58 7.93 -1.03 -7.87
N LEU A 59 9.01 -1.67 -8.33
CA LEU A 59 9.61 -2.81 -7.65
C LEU A 59 9.92 -2.53 -6.16
N GLU A 60 10.54 -1.39 -5.88
CA GLU A 60 11.01 -1.05 -4.54
C GLU A 60 9.84 -0.79 -3.57
N LEU A 61 8.75 -0.15 -4.02
CA LEU A 61 7.56 0.05 -3.19
C LEU A 61 6.88 -1.28 -2.86
N LEU A 62 6.78 -2.20 -3.82
CA LEU A 62 6.19 -3.53 -3.61
C LEU A 62 6.98 -4.35 -2.58
N GLU A 63 8.31 -4.33 -2.67
CA GLU A 63 9.19 -4.99 -1.71
C GLU A 63 9.06 -4.39 -0.31
N GLN A 64 9.01 -3.05 -0.18
CA GLN A 64 8.90 -2.38 1.11
C GLN A 64 7.53 -2.62 1.78
N ILE A 65 6.43 -2.63 1.02
CA ILE A 65 5.11 -2.99 1.55
C ILE A 65 5.12 -4.43 2.07
N THR A 66 5.68 -5.36 1.28
CA THR A 66 5.79 -6.77 1.66
C THR A 66 6.62 -6.94 2.94
N ALA A 67 7.74 -6.24 3.05
CA ALA A 67 8.60 -6.28 4.23
C ALA A 67 7.88 -5.73 5.46
N ALA A 68 7.15 -4.62 5.32
CA ALA A 68 6.36 -4.03 6.40
C ALA A 68 5.29 -4.99 6.94
N ILE A 69 4.54 -5.65 6.06
CA ILE A 69 3.50 -6.62 6.48
C ILE A 69 4.14 -7.78 7.24
N LYS A 70 5.22 -8.37 6.70
CA LYS A 70 5.91 -9.51 7.33
C LYS A 70 6.54 -9.17 8.68
N ASP A 71 7.09 -7.97 8.82
CA ASP A 71 7.63 -7.52 10.11
C ASP A 71 6.51 -7.35 11.15
N LEU A 72 5.37 -6.77 10.77
CA LEU A 72 4.20 -6.66 11.64
C LEU A 72 3.64 -8.04 12.06
N GLU A 73 3.65 -9.01 11.15
CA GLU A 73 3.30 -10.41 11.44
C GLU A 73 4.27 -11.03 12.45
N GLN A 74 5.58 -10.90 12.23
CA GLN A 74 6.61 -11.42 13.14
C GLN A 74 6.53 -10.79 14.53
N LYS A 75 6.28 -9.48 14.57
CA LYS A 75 6.06 -8.73 15.81
C LYS A 75 4.72 -9.03 16.45
N LYS A 76 3.82 -9.81 15.83
CA LYS A 76 2.48 -10.17 16.33
C LYS A 76 1.58 -8.95 16.57
N PHE A 77 1.57 -8.01 15.62
CA PHE A 77 0.51 -7.00 15.55
C PHE A 77 -0.83 -7.68 15.23
N ARG A 78 -1.94 -7.01 15.55
CA ARG A 78 -3.30 -7.54 15.34
C ARG A 78 -3.98 -6.98 14.11
N GLY A 79 -3.59 -5.78 13.68
CA GLY A 79 -4.17 -5.17 12.51
C GLY A 79 -3.32 -4.04 11.96
N MET A 80 -3.56 -3.71 10.70
CA MET A 80 -2.89 -2.63 10.00
C MET A 80 -3.87 -1.79 9.18
N ILE A 81 -3.56 -0.50 9.10
CA ILE A 81 -4.19 0.43 8.18
C ILE A 81 -3.20 0.66 7.04
N LEU A 82 -3.62 0.42 5.81
CA LEU A 82 -2.88 0.79 4.62
C LEU A 82 -3.36 2.16 4.15
N SER A 83 -2.48 3.14 4.14
CA SER A 83 -2.82 4.53 3.81
C SER A 83 -1.79 5.18 2.88
N SER A 84 -2.10 6.39 2.43
CA SER A 84 -1.25 7.19 1.54
C SER A 84 -0.91 8.52 2.19
N ASN A 85 0.34 8.96 2.02
CA ASN A 85 0.79 10.30 2.36
C ASN A 85 0.44 11.34 1.28
N SER A 86 0.06 10.91 0.07
CA SER A 86 -0.41 11.83 -0.97
C SER A 86 -1.84 12.28 -0.66
N PRO A 87 -2.16 13.58 -0.73
CA PRO A 87 -3.47 14.10 -0.32
C PRO A 87 -4.62 13.69 -1.25
N THR A 88 -4.35 13.37 -2.51
CA THR A 88 -5.38 13.18 -3.56
C THR A 88 -5.36 11.80 -4.22
N VAL A 89 -4.35 10.98 -3.91
CA VAL A 89 -4.16 9.66 -4.53
C VAL A 89 -3.81 8.64 -3.46
N PHE A 90 -4.54 7.53 -3.45
CA PHE A 90 -4.17 6.36 -2.65
C PHE A 90 -3.01 5.62 -3.33
N SER A 91 -3.24 5.15 -4.56
CA SER A 91 -2.20 4.66 -5.48
C SER A 91 -2.70 4.74 -6.92
N ALA A 92 -1.84 5.18 -7.85
CA ALA A 92 -2.13 5.19 -9.28
C ALA A 92 -2.06 3.80 -9.96
N GLY A 93 -1.80 2.74 -9.21
CA GLY A 93 -1.65 1.39 -9.77
C GLY A 93 -0.23 1.11 -10.25
N LEU A 94 -0.06 0.16 -11.17
CA LEU A 94 1.26 -0.30 -11.63
C LEU A 94 2.05 0.85 -12.26
N ASP A 95 3.35 0.92 -11.95
CA ASP A 95 4.23 1.86 -12.60
C ASP A 95 4.52 1.40 -14.04
N ILE A 96 4.02 2.15 -15.01
CA ILE A 96 4.20 1.86 -16.45
C ILE A 96 5.69 1.85 -16.83
N THR A 97 6.54 2.59 -16.11
CA THR A 97 7.98 2.61 -16.38
C THR A 97 8.67 1.27 -16.10
N GLU A 98 8.11 0.43 -15.22
CA GLU A 98 8.61 -0.94 -15.00
C GLU A 98 8.30 -1.88 -16.17
N MET A 99 7.35 -1.49 -17.02
CA MET A 99 6.93 -2.24 -18.20
C MET A 99 7.45 -1.65 -19.52
N TYR A 100 8.02 -0.44 -19.49
CA TYR A 100 8.52 0.24 -20.68
C TYR A 100 10.02 -0.05 -20.92
N ASN A 101 10.30 -0.88 -21.93
CA ASN A 101 11.65 -1.34 -22.30
C ASN A 101 12.53 -1.86 -21.12
N PRO A 102 12.00 -2.75 -20.26
CA PRO A 102 12.76 -3.21 -19.11
C PRO A 102 13.82 -4.24 -19.51
N LYS A 103 14.92 -4.28 -18.75
CA LYS A 103 15.81 -5.45 -18.74
C LYS A 103 15.01 -6.66 -18.30
N GLU A 104 15.21 -7.81 -18.94
CA GLU A 104 14.45 -9.04 -18.68
C GLU A 104 14.46 -9.44 -17.19
N GLU A 105 15.61 -9.31 -16.53
CA GLU A 105 15.75 -9.58 -15.11
C GLU A 105 14.88 -8.66 -14.24
N ARG A 106 14.83 -7.36 -14.58
CA ARG A 106 14.05 -6.37 -13.81
C ARG A 106 12.56 -6.64 -13.92
N ILE A 107 12.05 -6.92 -15.11
CA ILE A 107 10.61 -7.21 -15.27
C ILE A 107 10.21 -8.51 -14.59
N ARG A 108 11.06 -9.55 -14.61
CA ARG A 108 10.82 -10.79 -13.86
C ARG A 108 10.78 -10.53 -12.35
N ALA A 109 11.72 -9.73 -11.83
CA ALA A 109 11.74 -9.34 -10.42
C ALA A 109 10.49 -8.52 -10.04
N PHE A 110 10.09 -7.58 -10.89
CA PHE A 110 8.89 -6.77 -10.72
C PHE A 110 7.63 -7.63 -10.60
N TRP A 111 7.34 -8.50 -11.57
CA TRP A 111 6.16 -9.37 -11.53
C TRP A 111 6.16 -10.32 -10.33
N LYS A 112 7.33 -10.83 -9.94
CA LYS A 112 7.47 -11.67 -8.75
C LYS A 112 7.18 -10.88 -7.47
N ALA A 113 7.74 -9.69 -7.33
CA ALA A 113 7.50 -8.82 -6.18
C ALA A 113 6.03 -8.40 -6.10
N LEU A 114 5.41 -8.13 -7.23
CA LEU A 114 4.01 -7.78 -7.34
C LEU A 114 3.08 -8.91 -6.86
N GLN A 115 3.29 -10.14 -7.36
CA GLN A 115 2.57 -11.33 -6.89
C GLN A 115 2.81 -11.60 -5.40
N GLN A 116 4.06 -11.46 -4.95
CA GLN A 116 4.40 -11.68 -3.55
C GLN A 116 3.70 -10.66 -2.64
N MET A 117 3.68 -9.39 -3.02
CA MET A 117 3.01 -8.34 -2.25
C MET A 117 1.51 -8.63 -2.12
N TRP A 118 0.83 -8.95 -3.24
CA TRP A 118 -0.60 -9.31 -3.19
C TRP A 118 -0.88 -10.54 -2.34
N LYS A 119 -0.12 -11.62 -2.51
CA LYS A 119 -0.29 -12.82 -1.68
C LYS A 119 -0.06 -12.52 -0.20
N THR A 120 0.94 -11.70 0.10
CA THR A 120 1.24 -11.30 1.49
C THR A 120 0.10 -10.47 2.07
N LEU A 121 -0.41 -9.49 1.33
CA LEU A 121 -1.52 -8.65 1.79
C LEU A 121 -2.83 -9.42 1.92
N TYR A 122 -3.14 -10.31 0.98
CA TYR A 122 -4.41 -11.06 0.95
C TYR A 122 -4.46 -12.21 1.97
N LEU A 123 -3.31 -12.83 2.27
CA LEU A 123 -3.22 -13.99 3.16
C LEU A 123 -2.70 -13.65 4.57
N THR A 124 -2.42 -12.38 4.85
CA THR A 124 -1.91 -11.97 6.16
C THR A 124 -2.93 -12.31 7.26
N PRO A 125 -2.49 -12.75 8.45
CA PRO A 125 -3.37 -12.92 9.60
C PRO A 125 -3.75 -11.60 10.28
N LEU A 126 -3.20 -10.46 9.84
CA LEU A 126 -3.55 -9.13 10.35
C LEU A 126 -4.95 -8.74 9.88
N VAL A 127 -5.74 -8.08 10.74
CA VAL A 127 -6.93 -7.36 10.27
C VAL A 127 -6.49 -6.13 9.46
N THR A 128 -6.84 -6.08 8.19
CA THR A 128 -6.38 -5.06 7.24
C THR A 128 -7.47 -4.07 6.85
N ILE A 129 -7.14 -2.77 6.89
CA ILE A 129 -8.05 -1.70 6.49
C ILE A 129 -7.37 -0.80 5.47
N ALA A 130 -7.94 -0.65 4.28
CA ALA A 130 -7.49 0.37 3.33
C ALA A 130 -8.18 1.71 3.63
N ALA A 131 -7.38 2.72 3.95
CA ALA A 131 -7.81 4.10 4.13
C ALA A 131 -7.62 4.87 2.81
N ILE A 132 -8.66 4.87 1.97
CA ILE A 132 -8.64 5.40 0.60
C ILE A 132 -9.00 6.89 0.64
N ASN A 133 -7.98 7.73 0.71
CA ASN A 133 -8.12 9.18 0.78
C ASN A 133 -8.19 9.88 -0.60
N GLY A 134 -8.09 9.11 -1.69
CA GLY A 134 -7.97 9.65 -3.04
C GLY A 134 -8.18 8.59 -4.12
N HIS A 135 -7.71 8.87 -5.33
CA HIS A 135 -7.86 7.97 -6.49
C HIS A 135 -7.12 6.64 -6.27
N ALA A 136 -7.76 5.53 -6.66
CA ALA A 136 -7.26 4.17 -6.54
C ALA A 136 -7.59 3.31 -7.79
N PRO A 137 -7.09 3.63 -8.99
CA PRO A 137 -7.27 2.80 -10.18
C PRO A 137 -6.42 1.51 -10.15
N ALA A 138 -6.83 0.50 -10.93
CA ALA A 138 -6.08 -0.74 -11.24
C ALA A 138 -5.41 -1.36 -10.00
N GLY A 139 -4.09 -1.33 -9.91
CA GLY A 139 -3.33 -1.88 -8.77
C GLY A 139 -3.69 -1.27 -7.41
N GLY A 140 -4.08 0.01 -7.37
CA GLY A 140 -4.58 0.65 -6.15
C GLY A 140 -5.95 0.08 -5.71
N CYS A 141 -6.83 -0.19 -6.68
CA CYS A 141 -8.09 -0.90 -6.45
C CYS A 141 -7.83 -2.32 -5.95
N LEU A 142 -6.89 -3.03 -6.58
CA LEU A 142 -6.57 -4.42 -6.22
C LEU A 142 -6.01 -4.53 -4.80
N MET A 143 -5.15 -3.58 -4.37
CA MET A 143 -4.69 -3.51 -2.98
C MET A 143 -5.84 -3.29 -2.00
N SER A 144 -6.76 -2.39 -2.34
CA SER A 144 -7.97 -2.13 -1.56
C SER A 144 -8.87 -3.38 -1.45
N LEU A 145 -9.08 -4.09 -2.55
CA LEU A 145 -9.84 -5.35 -2.58
C LEU A 145 -9.15 -6.48 -1.81
N SER A 146 -7.83 -6.39 -1.61
CA SER A 146 -7.08 -7.37 -0.83
C SER A 146 -7.16 -7.12 0.68
N CYS A 147 -7.70 -5.97 1.12
CA CYS A 147 -7.92 -5.68 2.54
C CYS A 147 -9.31 -6.14 3.01
N ASP A 148 -9.43 -6.47 4.29
CA ASP A 148 -10.71 -6.91 4.90
C ASP A 148 -11.78 -5.81 4.85
N HIS A 149 -11.37 -4.56 5.07
CA HIS A 149 -12.26 -3.41 5.05
C HIS A 149 -11.71 -2.24 4.27
N ASN A 150 -12.62 -1.51 3.63
CA ASN A 150 -12.32 -0.36 2.81
C ASN A 150 -13.05 0.87 3.36
N ILE A 151 -12.30 1.93 3.65
CA ILE A 151 -12.86 3.21 4.11
C ILE A 151 -12.42 4.29 3.12
N MET A 152 -13.38 4.81 2.37
CA MET A 152 -13.13 5.79 1.32
C MET A 152 -13.71 7.16 1.67
N VAL A 153 -12.98 8.22 1.31
CA VAL A 153 -13.47 9.59 1.41
C VAL A 153 -14.69 9.81 0.52
N LYS A 154 -15.62 10.68 0.96
CA LYS A 154 -16.82 11.05 0.18
C LYS A 154 -16.54 12.05 -0.95
N SER A 155 -15.36 12.68 -0.95
CA SER A 155 -14.94 13.66 -1.97
C SER A 155 -14.77 12.99 -3.35
N ARG A 156 -14.43 13.79 -4.37
CA ARG A 156 -14.20 13.32 -5.75
C ARG A 156 -12.95 12.43 -5.85
N ALA A 157 -13.08 11.19 -5.40
CA ALA A 157 -12.11 10.10 -5.53
C ALA A 157 -12.77 8.96 -6.31
N SER A 158 -12.01 8.28 -7.17
CA SER A 158 -12.48 7.13 -7.93
C SER A 158 -11.68 5.87 -7.59
N ILE A 159 -12.36 4.74 -7.56
CA ILE A 159 -11.76 3.42 -7.38
C ILE A 159 -12.35 2.47 -8.44
N GLY A 160 -11.51 1.63 -9.02
CA GLY A 160 -11.95 0.65 -10.00
C GLY A 160 -10.82 0.03 -10.80
N LEU A 161 -11.11 -1.12 -11.39
CA LEU A 161 -10.25 -1.79 -12.36
C LEU A 161 -10.51 -1.15 -13.74
N ASN A 162 -9.50 -0.48 -14.29
CA ASN A 162 -9.57 0.25 -15.57
C ASN A 162 -8.60 -0.32 -16.62
N GLU A 163 -8.15 -1.56 -16.43
CA GLU A 163 -7.23 -2.30 -17.31
C GLU A 163 -7.74 -2.35 -18.76
N THR A 164 -9.05 -2.53 -18.96
CA THR A 164 -9.67 -2.61 -20.30
C THR A 164 -9.53 -1.32 -21.10
N VAL A 165 -9.48 -0.16 -20.44
CA VAL A 165 -9.24 1.14 -21.08
C VAL A 165 -7.82 1.23 -21.65
N LEU A 166 -6.88 0.50 -21.05
CA LEU A 166 -5.49 0.40 -21.50
C LEU A 166 -5.26 -0.79 -22.45
N GLY A 167 -6.31 -1.52 -22.84
CA GLY A 167 -6.20 -2.69 -23.71
C GLY A 167 -5.55 -3.90 -23.03
N ILE A 168 -5.46 -3.92 -21.70
CA ILE A 168 -4.92 -5.02 -20.91
C ILE A 168 -6.01 -5.67 -20.06
N VAL A 169 -5.71 -6.84 -19.50
CA VAL A 169 -6.63 -7.57 -18.61
C VAL A 169 -6.02 -7.69 -17.23
N ALA A 170 -6.90 -7.76 -16.22
CA ALA A 170 -6.47 -8.15 -14.88
C ALA A 170 -5.79 -9.52 -14.94
N PRO A 171 -4.73 -9.75 -14.15
CA PRO A 171 -4.03 -11.02 -14.17
C PRO A 171 -4.91 -12.22 -13.79
N LYS A 172 -4.59 -13.39 -14.35
CA LYS A 172 -5.36 -14.64 -14.13
C LYS A 172 -4.86 -15.49 -12.97
N TRP A 173 -3.80 -15.07 -12.28
CA TRP A 173 -3.12 -15.85 -11.24
C TRP A 173 -3.61 -15.52 -9.84
#